data_AF-A0A7S2UD22-F1
#
_entry.id   AF-A0A7S2UD22-F1
#
_cell.length_a   1.000
_cell.length_b   1.000
_cell.length_c   1.000
_cell.angle_alpha   90.00
_cell.angle_beta   90.00
_cell.angle_gamma   90.00
#
_symmetry.space_group_name_H-M   'P 1'
#
loop_
_entity.id
_entity.type
_entity.pdbx_description
1 polymer ?
#
loop_
_entity_poly.entity_id
_entity_poly.type
_entity_poly.pdbx_seq_one_letter_code
_entity_poly.pdbx_strand_id
1 'polypeptide(L)'
;VAPSSTTFVEVVNLVSDITDPDLFMDQTSPQYKAAIFMSDLDPAGIRPVTDSRFLQRYALVSFYYATNGDKWRFCNPYNLCRANWKAFTSAFDECEWMGVICNDEGMIVKIKIGEGELTWAGLTGTLPKE
;
A
#
# COMPACT_ATOMS: atom_id res chain seq x y z
N VAL A 1 -0.62 14.96 -13.55
CA VAL A 1 0.82 15.15 -13.85
C VAL A 1 1.33 13.79 -14.27
N ALA A 2 1.93 13.66 -15.46
CA ALA A 2 2.54 12.40 -15.87
C ALA A 2 3.73 12.12 -14.93
N PRO A 3 3.95 10.87 -14.48
CA PRO A 3 5.08 10.56 -13.62
C PRO A 3 6.36 10.79 -14.41
N SER A 4 7.08 11.83 -14.03
CA SER A 4 8.31 12.25 -14.69
C SER A 4 9.55 12.02 -13.82
N SER A 5 9.44 11.25 -12.74
CA SER A 5 10.60 10.87 -11.93
C SER A 5 11.20 9.58 -12.47
N THR A 6 12.52 9.54 -12.61
CA THR A 6 13.29 8.30 -12.85
C THR A 6 12.85 7.19 -11.89
N THR A 7 12.51 7.56 -10.66
CA THR A 7 11.98 6.68 -9.62
C THR A 7 10.72 5.93 -10.04
N PHE A 8 9.73 6.58 -10.69
CA PHE A 8 8.51 5.87 -11.11
C PHE A 8 8.82 4.75 -12.11
N VAL A 9 9.72 4.99 -13.06
CA VAL A 9 10.16 3.97 -14.02
C VAL A 9 10.89 2.82 -13.31
N GLU A 10 11.73 3.13 -12.31
CA GLU A 10 12.38 2.11 -11.48
C GLU A 10 11.38 1.26 -10.71
N VAL A 11 10.35 1.89 -10.12
CA VAL A 11 9.27 1.17 -9.43
C VAL A 11 8.55 0.24 -10.39
N VAL A 12 8.08 0.75 -11.54
CA VAL A 12 7.36 -0.05 -12.55
C VAL A 12 8.20 -1.23 -13.03
N ASN A 13 9.48 -1.02 -13.33
CA ASN A 13 10.38 -2.08 -13.76
C ASN A 13 10.59 -3.16 -12.69
N LEU A 14 10.59 -2.78 -11.40
CA LEU A 14 10.73 -3.75 -10.32
C LEU A 14 9.47 -4.62 -10.15
N VAL A 15 8.29 -4.03 -10.29
CA VAL A 15 7.02 -4.72 -10.01
C VAL A 15 6.38 -5.36 -11.24
N SER A 16 6.93 -5.16 -12.44
CA SER A 16 6.38 -5.71 -13.69
C SER A 16 6.36 -7.23 -13.76
N ASP A 17 7.15 -7.91 -12.93
CA ASP A 17 7.14 -9.38 -12.84
C ASP A 17 5.91 -9.92 -12.11
N ILE A 18 5.28 -9.11 -11.25
CA ILE A 18 4.11 -9.49 -10.46
C ILE A 18 2.85 -8.72 -10.86
N THR A 19 2.98 -7.63 -11.59
CA THR A 19 1.88 -6.75 -11.99
C THR A 19 1.76 -6.64 -13.51
N ASP A 20 0.54 -6.75 -14.02
CA ASP A 20 0.26 -6.58 -15.45
C ASP A 20 0.67 -5.17 -15.92
N PRO A 21 1.58 -5.04 -16.90
CA PRO A 21 2.06 -3.76 -17.37
C PRO A 21 0.96 -2.80 -17.85
N ASP A 22 -0.15 -3.33 -18.38
CA ASP A 22 -1.26 -2.51 -18.88
C ASP A 22 -1.92 -1.72 -17.74
N LEU A 23 -1.84 -2.20 -16.50
CA LEU A 23 -2.37 -1.48 -15.33
C LEU A 23 -1.59 -0.20 -15.03
N PHE A 24 -0.32 -0.08 -15.44
CA PHE A 24 0.44 1.16 -15.32
C PHE A 24 0.09 2.19 -16.39
N MET A 25 -0.67 1.81 -17.42
CA MET A 25 -1.17 2.74 -18.43
C MET A 25 -2.51 3.37 -18.01
N ASP A 26 -3.23 2.75 -17.08
CA ASP A 26 -4.46 3.28 -16.49
C ASP A 26 -4.16 4.05 -15.20
N GLN A 27 -4.25 5.38 -15.24
CA GLN A 27 -4.00 6.23 -14.08
C GLN A 27 -5.00 6.05 -12.93
N THR A 28 -6.12 5.38 -13.20
CA THR A 28 -7.14 5.10 -12.20
C THR A 28 -6.91 3.76 -11.49
N SER A 29 -6.04 2.91 -12.04
CA SER A 29 -5.75 1.60 -11.48
C SER A 29 -5.10 1.72 -10.08
N PRO A 30 -5.35 0.76 -9.19
CA PRO A 30 -4.65 0.69 -7.91
C PRO A 30 -3.13 0.62 -8.04
N GLN A 31 -2.64 -0.10 -9.05
CA GLN A 31 -1.23 -0.38 -9.29
C GLN A 31 -0.48 0.85 -9.75
N TYR A 32 -1.09 1.64 -10.65
CA TYR A 32 -0.55 2.92 -11.04
C TYR A 32 -0.46 3.87 -9.84
N LYS A 33 -1.55 3.97 -9.06
CA LYS A 33 -1.57 4.83 -7.86
C LYS A 33 -0.55 4.39 -6.82
N ALA A 34 -0.36 3.08 -6.64
CA ALA A 34 0.67 2.55 -5.75
C ALA A 34 2.08 2.84 -6.25
N ALA A 35 2.33 2.71 -7.56
CA ALA A 35 3.62 3.06 -8.14
C ALA A 35 3.94 4.56 -7.97
N ILE A 36 2.95 5.43 -8.19
CA ILE A 36 3.07 6.89 -7.92
C ILE A 36 3.32 7.15 -6.43
N PHE A 37 2.61 6.44 -5.55
CA PHE A 37 2.80 6.60 -4.12
C PHE A 37 4.23 6.27 -3.72
N MET A 38 4.74 5.11 -4.15
CA MET A 38 6.09 4.66 -3.84
C MET A 38 7.18 5.53 -4.49
N SER A 39 6.91 6.16 -5.63
CA SER A 39 7.88 7.02 -6.31
C SER A 39 7.97 8.43 -5.74
N ASP A 40 6.83 9.02 -5.35
CA ASP A 40 6.77 10.47 -5.12
C ASP A 40 5.99 10.90 -3.88
N LEU A 41 5.12 10.05 -3.31
CA LEU A 41 4.17 10.47 -2.26
C LEU A 41 4.37 9.77 -0.91
N ASP A 42 5.25 8.78 -0.82
CA ASP A 42 5.43 8.00 0.40
C ASP A 42 5.95 8.90 1.55
N PRO A 43 5.17 9.10 2.63
CA PRO A 43 5.60 9.93 3.76
C PRO A 43 6.77 9.34 4.54
N ALA A 44 7.07 8.04 4.38
CA ALA A 44 8.28 7.41 4.93
C ALA A 44 9.54 7.77 4.12
N GLY A 45 9.39 8.50 3.01
CA GLY A 45 10.41 8.75 2.02
C GLY A 45 10.48 7.67 0.94
N ILE A 46 11.25 7.94 -0.11
CA ILE A 46 11.45 6.99 -1.22
C ILE A 46 12.29 5.82 -0.71
N ARG A 47 11.68 4.64 -0.64
CA ARG A 47 12.35 3.39 -0.30
C ARG A 47 13.20 2.91 -1.49
N PRO A 48 14.47 2.54 -1.30
CA PRO A 48 15.27 1.97 -2.38
C PRO A 48 14.62 0.70 -2.94
N VAL A 49 14.64 0.52 -4.26
CA VAL A 49 14.12 -0.69 -4.94
C VAL A 49 14.86 -1.97 -4.55
N THR A 50 16.03 -1.85 -3.92
CA THR A 50 16.82 -2.97 -3.38
C THR A 50 16.41 -3.39 -1.97
N ASP A 51 15.51 -2.66 -1.31
CA ASP A 51 14.98 -3.03 0.01
C ASP A 51 14.10 -4.28 -0.13
N SER A 52 14.39 -5.32 0.65
CA SER A 52 13.62 -6.58 0.64
C SER A 52 12.15 -6.39 1.02
N ARG A 53 11.81 -5.28 1.68
CA ARG A 53 10.44 -4.91 2.06
C ARG A 53 9.79 -3.97 1.06
N PHE A 54 10.42 -3.65 -0.07
CA PHE A 54 9.82 -2.80 -1.08
C PHE A 54 8.49 -3.39 -1.58
N LEU A 55 8.52 -4.67 -1.98
CA LEU A 55 7.36 -5.34 -2.57
C LEU A 55 6.18 -5.46 -1.60
N GLN A 56 6.42 -5.70 -0.31
CA GLN A 56 5.33 -5.81 0.67
C GLN A 56 4.62 -4.47 0.88
N ARG A 57 5.36 -3.36 0.86
CA ARG A 57 4.78 -2.02 0.96
C ARG A 57 4.01 -1.67 -0.31
N TYR A 58 4.57 -1.97 -1.49
CA TYR A 58 3.86 -1.84 -2.76
C TYR A 58 2.53 -2.63 -2.75
N ALA A 59 2.56 -3.90 -2.35
CA ALA A 59 1.37 -4.75 -2.28
C ALA A 59 0.29 -4.18 -1.34
N LEU A 60 0.68 -3.68 -0.15
CA LEU A 60 -0.28 -3.05 0.77
C LEU A 60 -0.86 -1.74 0.23
N VAL A 61 -0.08 -0.93 -0.48
CA VAL A 61 -0.56 0.33 -1.06
C VAL A 61 -1.48 0.04 -2.26
N SER A 62 -1.16 -0.96 -3.08
CA SER A 62 -2.08 -1.46 -4.12
C SER A 62 -3.39 -1.95 -3.50
N PHE A 63 -3.31 -2.75 -2.44
CA PHE A 63 -4.49 -3.20 -1.67
C PHE A 63 -5.31 -2.01 -1.14
N TYR A 64 -4.66 -1.00 -0.58
CA TYR A 64 -5.30 0.21 -0.08
C TYR A 64 -6.12 0.91 -1.18
N TYR A 65 -5.51 1.19 -2.34
CA TYR A 65 -6.23 1.84 -3.44
C TYR A 65 -7.30 0.95 -4.07
N ALA A 66 -7.06 -0.35 -4.18
CA ALA A 66 -7.99 -1.32 -4.75
C ALA A 66 -9.26 -1.50 -3.93
N THR A 67 -9.20 -1.20 -2.64
CA THR A 67 -10.32 -1.35 -1.70
C THR A 67 -10.83 -0.02 -1.15
N ASN A 68 -10.55 1.08 -1.86
CA ASN A 68 -11.03 2.42 -1.57
C ASN A 68 -10.60 2.92 -0.18
N GLY A 69 -9.31 2.79 0.11
CA GLY A 69 -8.63 3.13 1.35
C GLY A 69 -9.00 4.47 1.98
N ASP A 70 -9.12 5.51 1.17
CA ASP A 70 -9.51 6.87 1.61
C ASP A 70 -10.89 6.89 2.27
N LYS A 71 -11.75 5.92 1.92
CA LYS A 71 -13.12 5.77 2.41
C LYS A 71 -13.26 4.69 3.47
N TRP A 72 -12.18 4.02 3.86
CA TRP A 72 -12.22 3.10 4.99
C TRP A 72 -12.68 3.86 6.23
N ARG A 73 -13.46 3.20 7.08
CA ARG A 73 -14.16 3.91 8.14
C ARG A 73 -13.22 4.48 9.20
N PHE A 74 -12.07 3.85 9.44
CA PHE A 74 -11.03 4.38 10.33
C PHE A 74 -9.63 3.91 9.93
N CYS A 75 -8.60 4.48 10.57
CA CYS A 75 -7.19 4.21 10.32
C CYS A 75 -6.74 4.37 8.87
N ASN A 76 -7.29 5.37 8.18
CA ASN A 76 -6.79 5.87 6.92
C ASN A 76 -6.12 7.25 7.16
N PRO A 77 -5.43 7.85 6.18
CA PRO A 77 -4.73 9.13 6.34
C PRO A 77 -5.61 10.31 6.80
N TYR A 78 -6.93 10.20 6.64
CA TYR A 78 -7.92 11.23 6.94
C TYR A 78 -8.70 11.00 8.25
N ASN A 79 -8.57 9.83 8.88
CA ASN A 79 -9.35 9.45 10.06
C ASN A 79 -8.45 8.90 11.18
N LEU A 80 -8.85 9.14 12.44
CA LEU A 80 -8.07 8.72 13.61
C LEU A 80 -7.91 7.20 13.68
N CYS A 81 -6.73 6.79 14.15
CA CYS A 81 -6.46 5.42 14.53
C CYS A 81 -6.81 5.16 15.99
N ARG A 82 -7.18 3.93 16.33
CA ARG A 82 -7.20 3.50 17.75
C ARG A 82 -5.77 3.49 18.30
N ALA A 83 -5.65 3.58 19.62
CA ALA A 83 -4.35 3.63 20.28
C ALA A 83 -3.48 2.43 19.85
N ASN A 84 -2.23 2.71 19.46
CA ASN A 84 -1.20 1.80 18.94
C ASN A 84 -1.32 1.37 17.47
N TRP A 85 -2.33 1.80 16.72
CA TRP A 85 -2.38 1.57 15.28
C TRP A 85 -1.90 2.78 14.49
N LYS A 86 -1.28 2.52 13.35
CA LYS A 86 -0.91 3.54 12.38
C LYS A 86 -1.80 3.42 11.15
N ALA A 87 -2.07 4.57 10.54
CA ALA A 87 -2.85 4.61 9.32
C ALA A 87 -2.08 3.93 8.19
N PHE A 88 -2.81 3.28 7.28
CA PHE A 88 -2.23 2.89 5.99
C PHE A 88 -1.65 4.11 5.29
N THR A 89 -0.61 3.87 4.47
CA THR A 89 0.10 4.91 3.70
C THR A 89 0.72 6.02 4.55
N SER A 90 0.88 5.80 5.86
CA SER A 90 1.59 6.72 6.76
C SER A 90 3.10 6.51 6.72
N ALA A 91 3.85 7.43 7.33
CA ALA A 91 5.31 7.36 7.43
C ALA A 91 5.82 6.18 8.28
N PHE A 92 4.94 5.47 8.99
CA PHE A 92 5.30 4.33 9.82
C PHE A 92 5.59 3.08 8.99
N ASP A 93 6.30 2.14 9.61
CA ASP A 93 6.54 0.83 9.04
C ASP A 93 5.19 0.12 8.78
N GLU A 94 5.10 -0.58 7.66
CA GLU A 94 3.90 -1.35 7.30
C GLU A 94 3.49 -2.35 8.37
N CYS A 95 4.42 -2.86 9.18
CA CYS A 95 4.12 -3.75 10.30
C CYS A 95 3.38 -3.05 11.46
N GLU A 96 3.42 -1.71 11.52
CA GLU A 96 2.66 -0.91 12.49
C GLU A 96 1.29 -0.48 11.95
N TRP A 97 1.01 -0.71 10.65
CA TRP A 97 -0.27 -0.36 10.06
C TRP A 97 -1.38 -1.24 10.60
N MET A 98 -2.58 -0.67 10.72
CA MET A 98 -3.73 -1.34 11.31
C MET A 98 -3.96 -2.74 10.72
N GLY A 99 -3.96 -3.75 11.57
CA GLY A 99 -4.29 -5.13 11.17
C GLY A 99 -3.21 -5.85 10.37
N VAL A 100 -2.07 -5.19 10.06
CA VAL A 100 -0.91 -5.86 9.48
C VAL A 100 -0.16 -6.61 10.58
N ILE A 101 0.26 -7.84 10.27
CA ILE A 101 1.04 -8.70 11.16
C ILE A 101 2.26 -9.15 10.40
N CYS A 102 3.41 -8.88 10.99
CA CYS A 102 4.71 -9.31 10.49
C CYS A 102 5.31 -10.42 11.35
N ASN A 103 6.23 -11.18 10.75
CA ASN A 103 7.15 -12.04 11.49
C ASN A 103 8.30 -11.22 12.13
N ASP A 104 9.21 -11.91 12.82
CA ASP A 104 10.36 -11.28 13.49
C ASP A 104 11.37 -10.62 12.54
N GLU A 105 11.30 -10.93 11.24
CA GLU A 105 12.12 -10.33 10.19
C GLU A 105 11.48 -9.07 9.59
N GLY A 106 10.29 -8.68 10.06
CA GLY A 106 9.55 -7.54 9.53
C GLY A 106 8.84 -7.83 8.19
N MET A 107 8.67 -9.12 7.85
CA MET A 107 7.94 -9.55 6.66
C MET A 107 6.47 -9.76 6.98
N ILE A 108 5.58 -9.22 6.14
CA ILE A 108 4.14 -9.38 6.32
C ILE A 108 3.75 -10.84 6.15
N VAL A 109 3.04 -11.39 7.14
CA VAL A 109 2.53 -12.78 7.11
C VAL A 109 1.00 -12.85 7.19
N LYS A 110 0.34 -11.79 7.66
CA LYS A 110 -1.12 -11.74 7.74
C LYS A 110 -1.63 -10.29 7.70
N ILE A 111 -2.76 -10.09 7.03
CA ILE A 111 -3.58 -8.88 7.17
C ILE A 111 -4.91 -9.32 7.81
N LYS A 112 -5.22 -8.78 8.99
CA LYS A 112 -6.49 -9.01 9.69
C LYS A 112 -7.50 -7.98 9.22
N ILE A 113 -8.58 -8.49 8.65
CA ILE A 113 -9.73 -7.72 8.16
C ILE A 113 -10.97 -8.44 8.64
N GLY A 114 -12.01 -7.71 9.07
CA GLY A 114 -13.28 -8.37 9.36
C GLY A 114 -13.32 -9.15 10.67
N GLU A 115 -12.23 -9.14 11.46
CA GLU A 115 -12.12 -9.88 12.71
C GLU A 115 -12.09 -8.91 13.91
N GLY A 116 -12.93 -9.16 14.92
CA GLY A 116 -12.96 -8.39 16.17
C GLY A 116 -13.11 -6.88 15.94
N GLU A 117 -12.16 -6.10 16.47
CA GLU A 117 -12.13 -4.65 16.30
C GLU A 117 -11.80 -4.18 14.87
N LEU A 118 -11.63 -5.08 13.89
CA LEU A 118 -11.33 -4.74 12.48
C LEU A 118 -12.50 -5.08 11.55
N THR A 119 -13.66 -5.44 12.11
CA THR A 119 -14.93 -5.69 11.41
C THR A 119 -15.47 -4.48 10.65
N TRP A 120 -14.99 -3.27 10.95
CA TRP A 120 -15.57 -2.02 10.48
C TRP A 120 -14.82 -1.35 9.33
N ALA A 121 -13.76 -1.95 8.77
CA ALA A 121 -12.88 -1.31 7.79
C ALA A 121 -13.66 -0.71 6.60
N GLY A 122 -14.80 -1.30 6.22
CA GLY A 122 -15.65 -0.75 5.16
C GLY A 122 -15.01 -0.87 3.78
N LEU A 123 -14.18 -1.91 3.60
CA LEU A 123 -13.48 -2.20 2.36
C LEU A 123 -14.49 -2.37 1.22
N THR A 124 -14.30 -1.63 0.13
CA THR A 124 -15.11 -1.73 -1.07
C THR A 124 -14.21 -1.80 -2.30
N GLY A 125 -14.49 -2.71 -3.22
CA GLY A 125 -13.67 -2.92 -4.41
C GLY A 125 -13.29 -4.38 -4.58
N THR A 126 -12.16 -4.63 -5.24
CA THR A 126 -11.66 -5.97 -5.56
C THR A 126 -10.22 -6.11 -5.11
N LEU A 127 -9.84 -7.29 -4.61
CA LEU A 127 -8.44 -7.55 -4.31
C LEU A 127 -7.63 -7.54 -5.63
N PRO A 128 -6.46 -6.87 -5.65
CA PRO A 128 -5.53 -6.98 -6.75
C PRO A 128 -5.01 -8.43 -6.89
N LYS A 129 -4.49 -8.79 -8.07
CA LYS A 129 -4.15 -10.19 -8.41
C LYS A 129 -2.72 -10.58 -8.00
N GLU A 130 -1.82 -9.61 -7.97
CA GLU A 130 -0.44 -9.70 -7.50
C GLU A 130 -0.28 -10.32 -6.11
#